data_AF-A0A9W9FRT4-F1
#
_entry.id   AF-A0A9W9FRT4-F1
#
_cell.length_a   1.000
_cell.length_b   1.000
_cell.length_c   1.000
_cell.angle_alpha   90.00
_cell.angle_beta   90.00
_cell.angle_gamma   90.00
#
_symmetry.space_group_name_H-M   'P 1'
#
loop_
_entity.id
_entity.type
_entity.pdbx_description
1 polymer ?
#
loop_
_entity_poly.entity_id
_entity_poly.type
_entity_poly.pdbx_seq_one_letter_code
_entity_poly.pdbx_strand_id
1 'polypeptide(L)'
;MLLSALLIQSWITLYTLCQLVAAAPTDIEPELDKRVEIPSPRMSPFRGWETFRGQRPWEPPEEHREDVNYIAEYVLEFAKQGYANIGRELQRIGQPGNGVVLVAALYVPGNGVWISSKPRSKEHGEDGGSKYIFENRQEAPKWNCEMGRYKENKDQIHAEDGAIFFFESTHQRLARGDIMDRGYPKGSYIAIWGKSKSTSTSQEYPPCSSGSGNPVSCLTGLLSLHIANKAHRSWTFPFGKRDSGSSKSCDKCKKCPADQIPSKDCKSCQACPKNQKPDASKKKCIPTMDEKDKEKRYQATKKKKIEEYKKSAGKEKEKRYQEVKNEKRMEYKDAQAKKKQAKEAHEKKSRMGKCLTVVPLMMDDDSALDYCSNYFDHDFVTSDDMLQYWPSSLSLDAVNTSIDLDSDDFINPWMAEVKQKNDIAYLGACGNPHGIGCKRSYDTIDDVENTDSSKNTDLAVPRGLDSNPPVVTSDLVVRETELAETGGLERRQFQILIEIILAFLGRAVPAFLRLTSLSGRLAKLATQGRGALSIAKRGQAVAKDAKSMADAAKSISKDKNWEKCLKGEKPS
;
A
#
# COMPACT_ATOMS: atom_id res chain seq x y z
N MET A 1 10.48 39.71 42.57
CA MET A 1 9.39 38.88 43.13
C MET A 1 8.61 38.11 42.06
N LEU A 2 8.15 38.75 40.98
CA LEU A 2 7.46 38.06 39.86
C LEU A 2 8.29 36.97 39.18
N LEU A 3 9.57 37.23 38.92
CA LEU A 3 10.49 36.24 38.33
C LEU A 3 10.70 35.03 39.25
N SER A 4 10.73 35.27 40.56
CA SER A 4 10.87 34.27 41.61
C SER A 4 9.67 33.33 41.65
N ALA A 5 8.45 33.89 41.52
CA ALA A 5 7.21 33.13 41.50
C ALA A 5 7.11 32.24 40.25
N LEU A 6 7.50 32.74 39.08
CA LEU A 6 7.49 31.96 37.83
C LEU A 6 8.46 30.78 37.86
N LEU A 7 9.65 30.97 38.46
CA LEU A 7 10.64 29.89 38.59
C LEU A 7 10.17 28.80 39.56
N ILE A 8 9.49 29.16 40.65
CA ILE A 8 8.90 28.21 41.59
C ILE A 8 7.76 27.43 40.92
N GLN A 9 6.89 28.09 40.16
CA GLN A 9 5.80 27.45 39.42
C GLN A 9 6.32 26.42 38.41
N SER A 10 7.38 26.78 37.67
CA SER A 10 8.02 25.89 36.69
C SER A 10 8.72 24.70 37.34
N TRP A 11 9.29 24.88 38.54
CA TRP A 11 9.91 23.80 39.30
C TRP A 11 8.88 22.81 39.82
N ILE A 12 7.75 23.30 40.32
CA ILE A 12 6.66 22.45 40.81
C ILE A 12 6.07 21.62 39.66
N THR A 13 5.83 22.23 38.49
CA THR A 13 5.31 21.49 37.33
C THR A 13 6.27 20.40 36.85
N LEU A 14 7.57 20.70 36.80
CA LEU A 14 8.58 19.71 36.41
C LEU A 14 8.68 18.56 37.43
N TYR A 15 8.64 18.87 38.73
CA TYR A 15 8.66 17.87 39.80
C TYR A 15 7.44 16.94 39.76
N THR A 16 6.26 17.50 39.47
CA THR A 16 5.01 16.74 39.36
C THR A 16 5.01 15.81 38.15
N LEU A 17 5.57 16.27 37.02
CA LEU A 17 5.74 15.45 35.81
C LEU A 17 6.72 14.29 36.03
N CYS A 18 7.81 14.50 36.77
CA CYS A 18 8.75 13.43 37.11
C CYS A 18 8.13 12.37 38.02
N GLN A 19 7.29 12.76 38.98
CA GLN A 19 6.55 11.82 39.85
C GLN A 19 5.54 10.98 39.04
N LEU A 20 4.88 11.57 38.05
CA LEU A 20 3.92 10.88 37.17
C LEU A 20 4.61 9.85 36.24
N VAL A 21 5.83 10.13 35.79
CA VAL A 21 6.61 9.19 34.96
C VAL A 21 7.21 8.06 35.80
N ALA A 22 7.58 8.33 37.06
CA ALA A 22 8.12 7.32 37.96
C ALA A 22 7.07 6.33 38.51
N ALA A 23 5.79 6.66 38.44
CA ALA A 23 4.68 5.83 38.92
C ALA A 23 4.04 4.93 37.85
N ALA A 24 4.59 4.88 36.63
CA ALA A 24 4.08 3.99 35.58
C ALA A 24 4.44 2.52 35.91
N PRO A 25 3.46 1.63 36.14
CA PRO A 25 3.72 0.24 36.48
C PRO A 25 4.36 -0.51 35.29
N THR A 26 5.53 -1.08 35.51
CA THR A 26 6.28 -1.90 34.56
C THR A 26 6.02 -3.38 34.80
N ASP A 27 4.77 -3.82 34.84
CA ASP A 27 4.46 -5.26 34.86
C ASP A 27 3.18 -5.51 34.07
N ILE A 28 3.35 -5.91 32.81
CA ILE A 28 2.33 -6.60 32.03
C ILE A 28 2.99 -7.88 31.52
N GLU A 29 2.85 -8.96 32.28
CA GLU A 29 3.01 -10.31 31.75
C GLU A 29 1.83 -10.59 30.79
N PRO A 30 2.08 -11.12 29.58
CA PRO A 30 1.00 -11.54 28.72
C PRO A 30 0.46 -12.89 29.20
N GLU A 31 -0.72 -12.84 29.80
CA GLU A 31 -1.54 -14.00 30.12
C GLU A 31 -1.91 -14.73 28.81
N LEU A 32 -1.31 -15.90 28.62
CA LEU A 32 -1.69 -16.86 27.59
C LEU A 32 -2.93 -17.62 28.11
N ASP A 33 -4.09 -17.47 27.48
CA ASP A 33 -4.83 -18.55 26.82
C ASP A 33 -6.31 -18.18 26.51
N LYS A 34 -6.82 -18.84 25.46
CA LYS A 34 -8.22 -19.17 25.12
C LYS A 34 -9.02 -18.31 24.13
N ARG A 35 -9.11 -18.91 22.93
CA ARG A 35 -10.22 -18.94 21.94
C ARG A 35 -10.71 -17.60 21.43
N VAL A 36 -10.12 -17.19 20.31
CA VAL A 36 -10.74 -16.26 19.37
C VAL A 36 -11.13 -17.03 18.11
N GLU A 37 -12.42 -16.99 17.78
CA GLU A 37 -12.98 -17.48 16.53
C GLU A 37 -12.28 -16.83 15.33
N ILE A 38 -11.93 -17.64 14.35
CA ILE A 38 -11.15 -17.25 13.18
C ILE A 38 -12.03 -16.41 12.22
N PRO A 39 -11.66 -15.18 11.86
CA PRO A 39 -12.37 -14.44 10.82
C PRO A 39 -12.04 -15.03 9.44
N SER A 40 -13.09 -15.21 8.65
CA SER A 40 -13.07 -15.61 7.24
C SER A 40 -12.02 -14.86 6.40
N PRO A 41 -11.37 -15.52 5.42
CA PRO A 41 -10.42 -14.87 4.52
C PRO A 41 -11.07 -13.71 3.74
N ARG A 42 -10.37 -12.56 3.68
CA ARG A 42 -10.74 -11.42 2.83
C ARG A 42 -10.43 -11.75 1.37
N MET A 43 -11.47 -11.81 0.55
CA MET A 43 -11.41 -11.91 -0.90
C MET A 43 -10.93 -10.60 -1.53
N SER A 44 -10.01 -10.68 -2.49
CA SER A 44 -9.69 -9.59 -3.42
C SER A 44 -10.37 -9.87 -4.77
N PRO A 45 -11.03 -8.90 -5.40
CA PRO A 45 -11.71 -9.07 -6.67
C PRO A 45 -10.71 -8.97 -7.84
N PHE A 46 -9.85 -9.97 -8.01
CA PHE A 46 -9.09 -10.16 -9.25
C PHE A 46 -9.26 -11.59 -9.74
N ARG A 47 -9.92 -11.73 -10.89
CA ARG A 47 -10.29 -13.01 -11.52
C ARG A 47 -9.04 -13.83 -11.86
N GLY A 48 -8.94 -15.02 -11.28
CA GLY A 48 -8.20 -16.15 -11.85
C GLY A 48 -7.16 -16.82 -10.94
N TRP A 49 -6.73 -16.18 -9.85
CA TRP A 49 -5.66 -16.72 -8.99
C TRP A 49 -5.99 -16.52 -7.52
N GLU A 50 -6.24 -17.62 -6.82
CA GLU A 50 -6.12 -17.64 -5.36
C GLU A 50 -4.68 -17.99 -5.02
N THR A 51 -3.89 -16.97 -4.66
CA THR A 51 -2.75 -17.25 -3.79
C THR A 51 -3.32 -17.51 -2.41
N PHE A 52 -3.35 -18.77 -1.99
CA PHE A 52 -3.47 -19.06 -0.57
C PHE A 52 -2.19 -18.53 0.06
N ARG A 53 -2.24 -17.29 0.59
CA ARG A 53 -1.25 -16.85 1.56
C ARG A 53 -1.29 -17.89 2.66
N GLY A 54 -0.21 -18.66 2.79
CA GLY A 54 -0.10 -19.68 3.83
C GLY A 54 -0.56 -19.08 5.15
N GLN A 55 -1.65 -19.61 5.69
CA GLN A 55 -2.07 -19.29 7.05
C GLN A 55 -1.00 -19.90 7.97
N ARG A 56 -0.10 -19.03 8.45
CA ARG A 56 1.11 -19.30 9.24
C ARG A 56 2.23 -20.03 8.48
N PRO A 57 3.51 -19.73 8.79
CA PRO A 57 4.61 -20.58 8.33
C PRO A 57 4.41 -21.95 8.96
N TRP A 58 4.03 -22.94 8.16
CA TRP A 58 4.16 -24.32 8.58
C TRP A 58 5.65 -24.65 8.65
N GLU A 59 6.11 -25.11 9.80
CA GLU A 59 7.40 -25.76 9.93
C GLU A 59 7.16 -27.23 10.30
N PRO A 60 7.92 -28.18 9.71
CA PRO A 60 7.94 -29.54 10.20
C PRO A 60 8.36 -29.54 11.67
N PRO A 61 7.86 -30.49 12.48
CA PRO A 61 8.36 -30.73 13.83
C PRO A 61 9.89 -30.80 13.84
N GLU A 62 10.51 -30.42 14.94
CA GLU A 62 11.97 -30.28 15.02
C GLU A 62 12.69 -31.57 14.62
N GLU A 63 12.15 -32.72 15.01
CA GLU A 63 12.61 -34.07 14.67
C GLU A 63 12.52 -34.41 13.17
N HIS A 64 11.69 -33.68 12.40
CA HIS A 64 11.46 -33.90 10.98
C HIS A 64 12.02 -32.76 10.10
N ARG A 65 12.70 -31.75 10.67
CA ARG A 65 13.27 -30.64 9.90
C ARG A 65 14.29 -31.06 8.83
N GLU A 66 14.97 -32.19 9.05
CA GLU A 66 15.92 -32.77 8.09
C GLU A 66 15.37 -34.02 7.38
N ASP A 67 14.17 -34.49 7.74
CA ASP A 67 13.54 -35.65 7.12
C ASP A 67 12.88 -35.24 5.80
N VAL A 68 13.65 -35.37 4.73
CA VAL A 68 13.21 -35.04 3.38
C VAL A 68 12.01 -35.90 2.93
N ASN A 69 11.81 -37.12 3.46
CA ASN A 69 10.62 -37.91 3.11
C ASN A 69 9.37 -37.31 3.75
N TYR A 70 9.46 -36.98 5.04
CA TYR A 70 8.38 -36.31 5.77
C TYR A 70 8.00 -34.99 5.10
N ILE A 71 9.00 -34.16 4.77
CA ILE A 71 8.79 -32.89 4.06
C ILE A 71 8.14 -33.15 2.70
N ALA A 72 8.61 -34.14 1.93
CA ALA A 72 8.05 -34.45 0.63
C ALA A 72 6.57 -34.86 0.69
N GLU A 73 6.21 -35.74 1.64
CA GLU A 73 4.84 -36.17 1.85
C GLU A 73 3.95 -35.02 2.29
N TYR A 74 4.42 -34.19 3.23
CA TYR A 74 3.65 -33.03 3.68
C TYR A 74 3.41 -32.02 2.57
N VAL A 75 4.45 -31.65 1.81
CA VAL A 75 4.32 -30.69 0.71
C VAL A 75 3.40 -31.22 -0.39
N LEU A 76 3.42 -32.54 -0.63
CA LEU A 76 2.48 -33.19 -1.54
C LEU A 76 1.03 -33.13 -1.03
N GLU A 77 0.78 -33.40 0.25
CA GLU A 77 -0.55 -33.24 0.86
C GLU A 77 -1.03 -31.79 0.79
N PHE A 78 -0.14 -30.82 0.98
CA PHE A 78 -0.45 -29.40 0.85
C PHE A 78 -0.85 -29.04 -0.59
N ALA A 79 -0.17 -29.61 -1.61
CA ALA A 79 -0.56 -29.46 -3.00
C ALA A 79 -1.94 -30.09 -3.30
N LYS A 80 -2.26 -31.26 -2.71
CA LYS A 80 -3.58 -31.91 -2.83
C LYS A 80 -4.69 -31.05 -2.23
N GLN A 81 -4.46 -30.48 -1.06
CA GLN A 81 -5.42 -29.58 -0.41
C GLN A 81 -5.64 -28.30 -1.22
N GLY A 82 -4.56 -27.70 -1.73
CA GLY A 82 -4.64 -26.56 -2.65
C GLY A 82 -5.47 -26.87 -3.89
N TYR A 83 -5.25 -28.04 -4.51
CA TYR A 83 -6.04 -28.51 -5.65
C TYR A 83 -7.54 -28.66 -5.30
N ALA A 84 -7.87 -29.25 -4.15
CA ALA A 84 -9.25 -29.39 -3.71
C ALA A 84 -9.93 -28.04 -3.42
N ASN A 85 -9.20 -27.10 -2.80
CA ASN A 85 -9.70 -25.76 -2.51
C ASN A 85 -10.00 -24.97 -3.79
N ILE A 86 -9.05 -24.95 -4.74
CA ILE A 86 -9.24 -24.28 -6.02
C ILE A 86 -10.41 -24.92 -6.78
N GLY A 87 -10.54 -26.25 -6.76
CA GLY A 87 -11.67 -26.94 -7.37
C GLY A 87 -13.03 -26.50 -6.80
N ARG A 88 -13.14 -26.37 -5.46
CA ARG A 88 -14.35 -25.85 -4.80
C ARG A 88 -14.63 -24.40 -5.17
N GLU A 89 -13.61 -23.57 -5.24
CA GLU A 89 -13.77 -22.16 -5.58
C GLU A 89 -14.23 -21.98 -7.04
N LEU A 90 -13.64 -22.74 -7.97
CA LEU A 90 -14.08 -22.76 -9.36
C LEU A 90 -15.56 -23.16 -9.48
N GLN A 91 -16.00 -24.17 -8.72
CA GLN A 91 -17.42 -24.55 -8.65
C GLN A 91 -18.29 -23.41 -8.11
N ARG A 92 -17.84 -22.71 -7.06
CA ARG A 92 -18.56 -21.58 -6.45
C ARG A 92 -18.80 -20.44 -7.43
N ILE A 93 -17.85 -20.17 -8.33
CA ILE A 93 -17.98 -19.12 -9.37
C ILE A 93 -18.64 -19.64 -10.67
N GLY A 94 -19.25 -20.83 -10.65
CA GLY A 94 -19.97 -21.39 -11.78
C GLY A 94 -19.08 -21.95 -12.89
N GLN A 95 -17.77 -22.13 -12.64
CA GLN A 95 -16.89 -22.84 -13.54
C GLN A 95 -16.90 -24.34 -13.24
N PRO A 96 -16.71 -25.20 -14.26
CA PRO A 96 -16.61 -26.63 -14.02
C PRO A 96 -15.38 -26.92 -13.14
N GLY A 97 -15.60 -27.35 -11.90
CA GLY A 97 -14.54 -27.74 -10.96
C GLY A 97 -13.65 -28.90 -11.41
N ASN A 98 -13.91 -29.42 -12.61
CA ASN A 98 -13.14 -30.47 -13.28
C ASN A 98 -12.12 -29.92 -14.28
N GLY A 99 -11.83 -28.62 -14.23
CA GLY A 99 -10.81 -27.97 -15.06
C GLY A 99 -9.42 -28.60 -14.93
N VAL A 100 -8.59 -28.39 -15.94
CA VAL A 100 -7.19 -28.81 -15.95
C VAL A 100 -6.40 -27.88 -15.05
N VAL A 101 -6.23 -28.29 -13.79
CA VAL A 101 -5.50 -27.52 -12.78
C VAL A 101 -4.31 -28.35 -12.31
N LEU A 102 -3.12 -27.77 -12.43
CA LEU A 102 -1.93 -28.23 -11.73
C LEU A 102 -1.63 -27.25 -10.61
N VAL A 103 -1.39 -27.78 -9.40
CA VAL A 103 -1.01 -27.01 -8.22
C VAL A 103 0.39 -27.43 -7.82
N ALA A 104 1.29 -26.46 -7.71
CA ALA A 104 2.61 -26.64 -7.12
C ALA A 104 2.59 -26.13 -5.68
N ALA A 105 3.27 -26.85 -4.79
CA ALA A 105 3.57 -26.42 -3.43
C ALA A 105 5.09 -26.40 -3.24
N LEU A 106 5.62 -25.25 -2.80
CA LEU A 106 7.03 -25.03 -2.51
C LEU A 106 7.20 -24.83 -1.00
N TYR A 107 7.99 -25.66 -0.36
CA TYR A 107 8.44 -25.46 1.02
C TYR A 107 9.82 -24.82 1.05
N VAL A 108 9.99 -23.83 1.91
CA VAL A 108 11.27 -23.17 2.20
C VAL A 108 11.49 -23.16 3.71
N PRO A 109 12.56 -23.81 4.22
CA PRO A 109 12.89 -23.84 5.64
C PRO A 109 12.90 -22.44 6.28
N GLY A 110 12.27 -22.33 7.44
CA GLY A 110 12.16 -21.07 8.19
C GLY A 110 11.14 -20.08 7.63
N ASN A 111 10.48 -20.39 6.52
CA ASN A 111 9.60 -19.43 5.84
C ASN A 111 8.21 -20.01 5.54
N GLY A 112 8.05 -21.34 5.43
CA GLY A 112 6.75 -22.01 5.26
C GLY A 112 6.53 -22.65 3.89
N VAL A 113 5.26 -22.71 3.46
CA VAL A 113 4.84 -23.33 2.19
C VAL A 113 4.07 -22.30 1.34
N TRP A 114 4.41 -22.21 0.05
CA TRP A 114 3.69 -21.39 -0.95
C TRP A 114 3.07 -22.28 -1.99
N ILE A 115 1.87 -21.92 -2.42
CA ILE A 115 1.18 -22.62 -3.49
C ILE A 115 0.89 -21.70 -4.66
N SER A 116 0.88 -22.30 -5.83
CA SER A 116 0.55 -21.66 -7.09
C SER A 116 -0.14 -22.67 -7.99
N SER A 117 -1.07 -22.21 -8.80
CA SER A 117 -1.82 -23.06 -9.72
C SER A 117 -1.77 -22.53 -11.13
N LYS A 118 -1.62 -23.40 -12.12
CA LYS A 118 -1.78 -23.02 -13.53
C LYS A 118 -3.08 -23.61 -14.08
N PRO A 119 -4.15 -22.82 -14.25
CA PRO A 119 -5.34 -23.27 -14.96
C PRO A 119 -5.03 -23.38 -16.47
N ARG A 120 -5.16 -24.57 -17.04
CA ARG A 120 -5.05 -24.80 -18.50
C ARG A 120 -6.42 -24.64 -19.17
N SER A 121 -7.03 -23.46 -19.15
CA SER A 121 -8.17 -23.19 -20.03
C SER A 121 -7.70 -22.51 -21.31
N LYS A 122 -7.69 -23.25 -22.42
CA LYS A 122 -7.38 -22.70 -23.76
C LYS A 122 -8.47 -21.76 -24.30
N GLU A 123 -9.67 -21.78 -23.72
CA GLU A 123 -10.87 -21.17 -24.30
C GLU A 123 -11.00 -19.65 -24.09
N HIS A 124 -10.18 -19.01 -23.23
CA HIS A 124 -10.46 -17.62 -22.81
C HIS A 124 -9.32 -16.61 -22.94
N GLY A 125 -8.26 -16.90 -23.71
CA GLY A 125 -7.14 -15.97 -23.84
C GLY A 125 -6.33 -15.85 -22.54
N GLU A 126 -5.18 -15.18 -22.65
CA GLU A 126 -4.09 -15.04 -21.66
C GLU A 126 -4.41 -15.51 -20.22
N ASP A 127 -3.70 -16.54 -19.73
CA ASP A 127 -3.72 -16.92 -18.32
C ASP A 127 -3.29 -15.72 -17.45
N GLY A 128 -4.25 -15.16 -16.71
CA GLY A 128 -4.08 -13.91 -15.97
C GLY A 128 -2.91 -13.91 -14.99
N GLY A 129 -2.51 -15.06 -14.45
CA GLY A 129 -1.37 -15.10 -13.54
C GLY A 129 -0.06 -15.37 -14.25
N SER A 130 -0.06 -16.09 -15.37
CA SER A 130 1.10 -16.08 -16.27
C SER A 130 1.40 -14.63 -16.73
N LYS A 131 0.36 -13.85 -17.05
CA LYS A 131 0.48 -12.42 -17.34
C LYS A 131 0.99 -11.61 -16.14
N TYR A 132 0.40 -11.79 -14.97
CA TYR A 132 0.81 -11.09 -13.74
C TYR A 132 2.28 -11.35 -13.38
N ILE A 133 2.70 -12.63 -13.39
CA ILE A 133 4.08 -13.02 -13.13
C ILE A 133 5.02 -12.35 -14.15
N PHE A 134 4.66 -12.34 -15.44
CA PHE A 134 5.47 -11.69 -16.47
C PHE A 134 5.59 -10.17 -16.29
N GLU A 135 4.49 -9.49 -15.95
CA GLU A 135 4.43 -8.04 -15.76
C GLU A 135 5.19 -7.61 -14.50
N ASN A 136 5.19 -8.45 -13.47
CA ASN A 136 5.82 -8.17 -12.16
C ASN A 136 7.13 -8.94 -11.96
N ARG A 137 7.75 -9.47 -13.03
CA ARG A 137 8.97 -10.30 -12.97
C ARG A 137 10.16 -9.66 -12.25
N GLN A 138 10.19 -8.33 -12.13
CA GLN A 138 11.23 -7.61 -11.39
C GLN A 138 11.14 -7.80 -9.86
N GLU A 139 9.99 -8.26 -9.36
CA GLU A 139 9.78 -8.57 -7.94
C GLU A 139 10.42 -9.90 -7.52
N ALA A 140 10.71 -10.77 -8.50
CA ALA A 140 11.32 -12.09 -8.31
C ALA A 140 12.59 -12.22 -9.18
N PRO A 141 13.71 -11.57 -8.79
CA PRO A 141 14.88 -11.42 -9.65
C PRO A 141 15.57 -12.74 -9.99
N LYS A 142 15.53 -13.75 -9.11
CA LYS A 142 16.18 -15.03 -9.36
C LYS A 142 15.32 -15.90 -10.26
N TRP A 143 14.00 -15.95 -10.03
CA TRP A 143 13.04 -16.50 -10.98
C TRP A 143 13.22 -15.85 -12.37
N ASN A 144 13.31 -14.52 -12.45
CA ASN A 144 13.50 -13.81 -13.72
C ASN A 144 14.84 -14.15 -14.42
N CYS A 145 15.91 -14.40 -13.67
CA CYS A 145 17.22 -14.76 -14.22
C CYS A 145 17.28 -16.21 -14.76
N GLU A 146 16.73 -17.16 -14.00
CA GLU A 146 16.78 -18.59 -14.30
C GLU A 146 15.64 -19.01 -15.23
N MET A 147 14.42 -18.54 -14.96
CA MET A 147 13.18 -18.92 -15.64
C MET A 147 12.68 -17.83 -16.60
N GLY A 148 13.00 -16.56 -16.40
CA GLY A 148 12.65 -15.47 -17.34
C GLY A 148 13.34 -15.55 -18.72
N ARG A 149 14.18 -16.57 -18.94
CA ARG A 149 14.74 -16.91 -20.27
C ARG A 149 13.72 -17.48 -21.25
N TYR A 150 12.52 -17.83 -20.79
CA TYR A 150 11.39 -18.09 -21.66
C TYR A 150 11.02 -16.78 -22.38
N LYS A 151 11.70 -16.52 -23.50
CA LYS A 151 11.50 -15.31 -24.32
C LYS A 151 10.03 -15.25 -24.76
N GLU A 152 9.28 -14.35 -24.13
CA GLU A 152 7.99 -13.82 -24.58
C GLU A 152 6.80 -14.81 -24.56
N ASN A 153 7.02 -16.10 -24.30
CA ASN A 153 5.94 -17.08 -24.32
C ASN A 153 5.33 -17.27 -22.92
N LYS A 154 4.28 -16.49 -22.61
CA LYS A 154 3.47 -16.61 -21.38
C LYS A 154 2.96 -18.03 -21.13
N ASP A 155 2.77 -18.83 -22.19
CA ASP A 155 2.28 -20.21 -22.07
C ASP A 155 3.31 -21.17 -21.45
N GLN A 156 4.57 -20.75 -21.32
CA GLN A 156 5.66 -21.55 -20.72
C GLN A 156 5.79 -21.41 -19.20
N ILE A 157 5.03 -20.51 -18.55
CA ILE A 157 5.01 -20.42 -17.08
C ILE A 157 4.26 -21.60 -16.52
N HIS A 158 4.86 -22.39 -15.64
CA HIS A 158 4.22 -23.54 -14.99
C HIS A 158 3.72 -23.20 -13.58
N ALA A 159 3.09 -24.18 -12.90
CA ALA A 159 2.61 -23.97 -11.55
C ALA A 159 3.78 -23.70 -10.57
N GLU A 160 4.90 -24.41 -10.76
CA GLU A 160 6.14 -24.25 -10.00
C GLU A 160 6.74 -22.84 -10.15
N ASP A 161 6.68 -22.25 -11.34
CA ASP A 161 7.17 -20.90 -11.62
C ASP A 161 6.44 -19.87 -10.75
N GLY A 162 5.11 -19.99 -10.64
CA GLY A 162 4.34 -19.12 -9.78
C GLY A 162 4.65 -19.32 -8.30
N ALA A 163 4.89 -20.55 -7.83
CA ALA A 163 5.21 -20.80 -6.42
C ALA A 163 6.56 -20.16 -6.03
N ILE A 164 7.55 -20.26 -6.92
CA ILE A 164 8.86 -19.62 -6.79
C ILE A 164 8.71 -18.09 -6.83
N PHE A 165 7.99 -17.57 -7.83
CA PHE A 165 7.73 -16.14 -7.99
C PHE A 165 7.10 -15.52 -6.73
N PHE A 166 6.03 -16.12 -6.20
CA PHE A 166 5.32 -15.60 -5.03
C PHE A 166 6.16 -15.64 -3.75
N PHE A 167 7.02 -16.66 -3.60
CA PHE A 167 7.99 -16.67 -2.51
C PHE A 167 8.96 -15.49 -2.63
N GLU A 168 9.60 -15.32 -3.78
CA GLU A 168 10.60 -14.27 -3.98
C GLU A 168 10.00 -12.87 -3.87
N SER A 169 8.81 -12.63 -4.43
CA SER A 169 8.15 -11.33 -4.42
C SER A 169 7.73 -10.88 -3.01
N THR A 170 7.43 -11.84 -2.12
CA THR A 170 7.10 -11.57 -0.73
C THR A 170 8.33 -11.49 0.18
N HIS A 171 9.46 -12.11 -0.21
CA HIS A 171 10.69 -12.19 0.56
C HIS A 171 11.87 -11.47 -0.12
N GLN A 172 11.62 -10.28 -0.66
CA GLN A 172 12.59 -9.49 -1.43
C GLN A 172 13.96 -9.27 -0.72
N ARG A 173 13.97 -9.24 0.61
CA ARG A 173 15.19 -9.12 1.42
C ARG A 173 16.09 -10.36 1.34
N LEU A 174 15.51 -11.57 1.27
CA LEU A 174 16.25 -12.81 1.05
C LEU A 174 16.64 -12.95 -0.43
N ALA A 175 15.79 -12.46 -1.34
CA ALA A 175 15.94 -12.60 -2.78
C ALA A 175 17.11 -11.80 -3.38
N ARG A 176 17.48 -10.63 -2.83
CA ARG A 176 18.48 -9.75 -3.47
C ARG A 176 19.95 -10.05 -3.17
N GLY A 177 20.26 -10.90 -2.18
CA GLY A 177 21.64 -11.21 -1.80
C GLY A 177 21.89 -12.71 -1.66
N ASP A 178 21.25 -13.34 -0.67
CA ASP A 178 21.55 -14.73 -0.33
C ASP A 178 21.01 -15.74 -1.36
N ILE A 179 19.79 -15.56 -1.87
CA ILE A 179 19.21 -16.49 -2.86
C ILE A 179 19.90 -16.38 -4.22
N MET A 180 20.34 -15.18 -4.61
CA MET A 180 21.05 -14.98 -5.89
C MET A 180 22.40 -15.70 -5.93
N ASP A 181 23.14 -15.68 -4.81
CA ASP A 181 24.48 -16.26 -4.72
C ASP A 181 24.48 -17.72 -4.22
N ARG A 182 23.52 -18.12 -3.38
CA ARG A 182 23.51 -19.43 -2.68
C ARG A 182 22.33 -20.34 -3.02
N GLY A 183 21.36 -19.86 -3.80
CA GLY A 183 20.11 -20.58 -4.04
C GLY A 183 19.20 -20.58 -2.80
N TYR A 184 18.16 -21.43 -2.83
CA TYR A 184 17.25 -21.60 -1.70
C TYR A 184 17.93 -22.35 -0.55
N PRO A 185 17.47 -22.15 0.70
CA PRO A 185 17.95 -22.92 1.85
C PRO A 185 17.90 -24.43 1.60
N LYS A 186 18.95 -25.14 2.03
CA LYS A 186 19.01 -26.60 1.95
C LYS A 186 17.78 -27.19 2.67
N GLY A 187 17.10 -28.12 2.00
CA GLY A 187 15.84 -28.70 2.48
C GLY A 187 14.59 -28.08 1.84
N SER A 188 14.74 -27.05 1.01
CA SER A 188 13.64 -26.56 0.17
C SER A 188 13.16 -27.65 -0.77
N TYR A 189 11.84 -27.80 -0.89
CA TYR A 189 11.22 -28.92 -1.59
C TYR A 189 10.00 -28.46 -2.38
N ILE A 190 9.79 -29.01 -3.58
CA ILE A 190 8.62 -28.73 -4.41
C ILE A 190 7.89 -30.00 -4.82
N ALA A 191 6.56 -29.98 -4.69
CA ALA A 191 5.66 -31.04 -5.16
C ALA A 191 4.58 -30.47 -6.08
N ILE A 192 4.09 -31.28 -7.03
CA ILE A 192 3.03 -30.90 -7.96
C ILE A 192 1.94 -31.95 -7.95
N TRP A 193 0.68 -31.51 -7.80
CA TRP A 193 -0.50 -32.35 -7.85
C TRP A 193 -1.57 -31.74 -8.76
N GLY A 194 -2.30 -32.57 -9.48
CA GLY A 194 -3.49 -32.12 -10.19
C GLY A 194 -3.81 -32.95 -11.42
N LYS A 195 -4.40 -32.32 -12.44
CA LYS A 195 -4.75 -32.94 -13.73
C LYS A 195 -4.00 -32.24 -14.85
N SER A 196 -3.36 -33.00 -15.74
CA SER A 196 -2.75 -32.42 -16.95
C SER A 196 -3.71 -32.33 -18.13
N LYS A 197 -4.80 -33.10 -18.11
CA LYS A 197 -5.90 -33.11 -19.09
C LYS A 197 -7.25 -33.21 -18.38
N SER A 198 -8.32 -32.77 -19.00
CA SER A 198 -9.67 -32.84 -18.41
C SER A 198 -10.09 -34.30 -18.14
N THR A 199 -9.59 -35.22 -18.96
CA THR A 199 -9.83 -36.67 -18.86
C THR A 199 -8.87 -37.41 -17.94
N SER A 200 -7.79 -36.79 -17.46
CA SER A 200 -6.84 -37.48 -16.57
C SER A 200 -7.37 -37.53 -15.14
N THR A 201 -7.09 -38.63 -14.44
CA THR A 201 -7.20 -38.68 -12.98
C THR A 201 -6.19 -37.71 -12.35
N SER A 202 -6.53 -37.17 -11.18
CA SER A 202 -5.60 -36.33 -10.45
C SER A 202 -4.45 -37.19 -9.91
N GLN A 203 -3.21 -36.78 -10.15
CA GLN A 203 -2.03 -37.52 -9.73
C GLN A 203 -0.87 -36.58 -9.37
N GLU A 204 0.16 -37.14 -8.76
CA GLU A 204 1.45 -36.48 -8.56
C GLU A 204 2.14 -36.33 -9.93
N TYR A 205 2.70 -35.15 -10.18
CA TYR A 205 3.48 -34.88 -11.40
C TYR A 205 4.92 -34.52 -11.04
N PRO A 206 5.91 -34.97 -11.83
CA PRO A 206 7.24 -34.40 -11.71
C PRO A 206 7.20 -32.91 -12.07
N PRO A 207 8.03 -32.07 -11.43
CA PRO A 207 8.25 -30.71 -11.91
C PRO A 207 8.62 -30.72 -13.40
N CYS A 208 8.23 -29.68 -14.12
CA CYS A 208 8.55 -29.50 -15.53
C CYS A 208 7.92 -30.52 -16.49
N SER A 209 6.98 -31.36 -16.03
CA SER A 209 6.37 -32.41 -16.84
C SER A 209 5.20 -31.95 -17.72
N SER A 210 4.79 -30.68 -17.59
CA SER A 210 3.53 -30.19 -18.13
C SER A 210 3.69 -29.26 -19.35
N GLY A 211 4.40 -29.69 -20.40
CA GLY A 211 4.41 -28.96 -21.68
C GLY A 211 5.56 -29.32 -22.59
N SER A 212 5.49 -28.91 -23.86
CA SER A 212 6.45 -29.15 -24.95
C SER A 212 7.86 -28.55 -24.75
N GLY A 213 8.21 -28.14 -23.54
CA GLY A 213 9.52 -27.61 -23.20
C GLY A 213 10.53 -28.74 -22.98
N ASN A 214 11.82 -28.41 -23.08
CA ASN A 214 12.89 -29.34 -22.74
C ASN A 214 12.90 -29.56 -21.22
N PRO A 215 12.44 -30.71 -20.69
CA PRO A 215 12.32 -30.94 -19.25
C PRO A 215 13.68 -30.83 -18.54
N VAL A 216 14.78 -31.05 -19.27
CA VAL A 216 16.15 -30.91 -18.76
C VAL A 216 16.44 -29.46 -18.34
N SER A 217 15.95 -28.46 -19.09
CA SER A 217 16.24 -27.05 -18.78
C SER A 217 15.58 -26.61 -17.49
N CYS A 218 14.31 -26.97 -17.30
CA CYS A 218 13.55 -26.60 -16.10
C CYS A 218 14.04 -27.37 -14.87
N LEU A 219 14.35 -28.67 -15.00
CA LEU A 219 14.96 -29.44 -13.91
C LEU A 219 16.35 -28.90 -13.53
N THR A 220 17.15 -28.48 -14.52
CA THR A 220 18.44 -27.83 -14.27
C THR A 220 18.27 -26.50 -13.52
N GLY A 221 17.20 -25.74 -13.81
CA GLY A 221 16.85 -24.53 -13.08
C GLY A 221 16.48 -24.81 -11.63
N LEU A 222 15.62 -25.80 -11.36
CA LEU A 222 15.29 -26.17 -9.97
C LEU A 222 16.53 -26.63 -9.19
N LEU A 223 17.46 -27.31 -9.85
CA LEU A 223 18.73 -27.72 -9.24
C LEU A 223 19.67 -26.55 -8.96
N SER A 224 19.79 -25.59 -9.89
CA SER A 224 20.57 -24.37 -9.66
C SER A 224 20.00 -23.51 -8.53
N LEU A 225 18.70 -23.67 -8.25
CA LEU A 225 18.00 -23.06 -7.12
C LEU A 225 18.08 -23.86 -5.82
N HIS A 226 18.70 -25.05 -5.80
CA HIS A 226 18.73 -25.94 -4.63
C HIS A 226 17.34 -26.38 -4.13
N ILE A 227 16.36 -26.48 -5.04
CA ILE A 227 15.01 -26.97 -4.72
C ILE A 227 14.95 -28.47 -5.03
N ALA A 228 14.73 -29.29 -4.01
CA ALA A 228 14.59 -30.73 -4.15
C ALA A 228 13.20 -31.13 -4.69
N ASN A 229 13.14 -32.30 -5.34
CA ASN A 229 11.88 -32.95 -5.73
C ASN A 229 12.05 -34.48 -5.75
N LYS A 230 10.92 -35.21 -5.76
CA LYS A 230 10.90 -36.68 -5.70
C LYS A 230 11.58 -37.34 -6.91
N ALA A 231 11.41 -36.78 -8.10
CA ALA A 231 11.98 -37.32 -9.34
C ALA A 231 13.51 -37.26 -9.37
N HIS A 232 14.13 -36.34 -8.62
CA HIS A 232 15.57 -36.20 -8.58
C HIS A 232 16.29 -37.32 -7.81
N ARG A 233 15.57 -38.07 -6.95
CA ARG A 233 16.18 -39.16 -6.16
C ARG A 233 16.49 -40.42 -6.98
N SER A 234 15.88 -40.59 -8.15
CA SER A 234 16.13 -41.74 -9.03
C SER A 234 17.10 -41.45 -10.18
N TRP A 235 17.59 -40.20 -10.33
CA TRP A 235 18.51 -39.80 -11.40
C TRP A 235 19.95 -39.69 -10.89
N THR A 236 20.67 -40.80 -10.86
CA THR A 236 22.13 -40.79 -10.83
C THR A 236 22.64 -40.38 -12.23
N PHE A 237 22.94 -39.10 -12.43
CA PHE A 237 23.55 -38.64 -13.69
C PHE A 237 24.98 -39.20 -13.83
N PRO A 238 25.31 -39.98 -14.88
CA PRO A 238 26.69 -40.22 -15.24
C PRO A 238 27.20 -38.96 -15.93
N PHE A 239 28.06 -38.18 -15.28
CA PHE A 239 28.81 -37.12 -15.94
C PHE A 239 29.82 -37.74 -16.92
N GLY A 240 29.34 -38.06 -18.13
CA GLY A 240 30.16 -38.43 -19.27
C GLY A 240 30.95 -37.23 -19.78
N LYS A 241 32.27 -37.40 -19.89
CA LYS A 241 33.22 -36.46 -20.50
C LYS A 241 32.72 -36.04 -21.89
N ARG A 242 32.70 -34.74 -22.16
CA ARG A 242 32.52 -34.21 -23.52
C ARG A 242 33.80 -34.44 -24.32
N ASP A 243 33.68 -35.20 -25.41
CA ASP A 243 34.72 -35.32 -26.42
C ASP A 243 34.87 -34.03 -27.22
N SER A 244 36.13 -33.77 -27.57
CA SER A 244 36.64 -32.64 -28.32
C SER A 244 36.21 -32.69 -29.79
N GLY A 245 35.54 -31.62 -30.24
CA GLY A 245 35.21 -31.40 -31.63
C GLY A 245 36.46 -31.21 -32.50
N SER A 246 36.69 -32.16 -33.40
CA SER A 246 37.67 -32.11 -34.48
C SER A 246 37.09 -31.38 -35.71
N SER A 247 37.77 -30.34 -36.20
CA SER A 247 37.78 -29.89 -37.61
C SER A 247 38.86 -28.80 -37.75
N LYS A 248 39.59 -28.59 -38.83
CA LYS A 248 39.68 -29.20 -40.16
C LYS A 248 41.09 -28.89 -40.72
N SER A 249 41.51 -29.75 -41.64
CA SER A 249 42.74 -29.79 -42.43
C SER A 249 43.36 -28.46 -42.90
N CYS A 250 44.67 -28.30 -42.67
CA CYS A 250 45.63 -27.81 -43.67
C CYS A 250 46.91 -28.66 -43.58
N ASP A 251 47.47 -28.99 -44.76
CA ASP A 251 48.78 -29.58 -45.04
C ASP A 251 48.97 -31.10 -44.83
N LYS A 252 48.89 -31.85 -45.94
CA LYS A 252 49.13 -33.30 -46.07
C LYS A 252 50.64 -33.66 -45.98
N CYS A 253 51.37 -33.13 -45.01
CA CYS A 253 52.74 -33.56 -44.78
C CYS A 253 52.72 -34.91 -44.04
N LYS A 254 53.62 -35.84 -44.42
CA LYS A 254 53.74 -37.15 -43.78
C LYS A 254 53.93 -36.96 -42.27
N LYS A 255 53.18 -37.68 -41.44
CA LYS A 255 53.35 -37.64 -39.97
C LYS A 255 54.75 -38.16 -39.62
N CYS A 256 55.62 -37.27 -39.17
CA CYS A 256 56.96 -37.61 -38.74
C CYS A 256 56.99 -38.14 -37.29
N PRO A 257 57.96 -39.02 -36.95
CA PRO A 257 58.25 -39.47 -35.58
C PRO A 257 58.43 -38.32 -34.57
N ALA A 258 58.47 -38.63 -33.27
CA ALA A 258 58.48 -37.62 -32.20
C ALA A 258 59.73 -36.72 -32.18
N ASP A 259 60.82 -37.19 -32.77
CA ASP A 259 62.17 -36.60 -32.82
C ASP A 259 62.52 -36.00 -34.20
N GLN A 260 61.54 -35.96 -35.11
CA GLN A 260 61.75 -35.53 -36.50
C GLN A 260 60.74 -34.44 -36.91
N ILE A 261 61.19 -33.53 -37.77
CA ILE A 261 60.36 -32.52 -38.44
C ILE A 261 60.15 -32.92 -39.91
N PRO A 262 59.03 -32.56 -40.54
CA PRO A 262 58.87 -32.73 -41.98
C PRO A 262 59.94 -31.93 -42.72
N SER A 263 60.55 -32.53 -43.75
CA SER A 263 61.41 -31.78 -44.67
C SER A 263 60.60 -30.71 -45.40
N LYS A 264 61.28 -29.71 -45.98
CA LYS A 264 60.62 -28.62 -46.72
C LYS A 264 59.70 -29.14 -47.84
N ASP A 265 60.01 -30.30 -48.41
CA ASP A 265 59.24 -30.92 -49.49
C ASP A 265 58.09 -31.81 -48.98
N CYS A 266 57.92 -31.94 -47.66
CA CYS A 266 56.90 -32.77 -46.98
C CYS A 266 56.86 -34.27 -47.36
N LYS A 267 57.85 -34.75 -48.13
CA LYS A 267 58.00 -36.15 -48.56
C LYS A 267 58.83 -37.00 -47.60
N SER A 268 59.72 -36.37 -46.84
CA SER A 268 60.63 -37.04 -45.90
C SER A 268 60.62 -36.35 -44.54
N CYS A 269 61.13 -37.05 -43.53
CA CYS A 269 61.27 -36.54 -42.18
C CYS A 269 62.76 -36.36 -41.88
N GLN A 270 63.13 -35.23 -41.29
CA GLN A 270 64.49 -34.89 -40.92
C GLN A 270 64.62 -34.93 -39.40
N ALA A 271 65.61 -35.67 -38.90
CA ALA A 271 65.94 -35.70 -37.48
C ALA A 271 66.49 -34.36 -37.02
N CYS A 272 66.10 -33.93 -35.81
CA CYS A 272 66.69 -32.75 -35.22
C CYS A 272 68.17 -33.01 -34.83
N PRO A 273 69.06 -32.00 -34.94
CA PRO A 273 70.45 -32.11 -34.49
C PRO A 273 70.56 -32.52 -33.00
N LYS A 274 71.69 -33.10 -32.60
CA LYS A 274 71.96 -33.43 -31.19
C LYS A 274 71.72 -32.19 -30.30
N ASN A 275 70.99 -32.36 -29.19
CA ASN A 275 70.54 -31.32 -28.26
C ASN A 275 69.44 -30.36 -28.79
N GLN A 276 68.68 -30.79 -29.79
CA GLN A 276 67.47 -30.09 -30.23
C GLN A 276 66.28 -31.05 -30.28
N LYS A 277 65.09 -30.53 -30.00
CA LYS A 277 63.82 -31.26 -30.16
C LYS A 277 62.90 -30.49 -31.12
N PRO A 278 62.02 -31.18 -31.87
CA PRO A 278 60.98 -30.51 -32.63
C PRO A 278 60.15 -29.60 -31.72
N ASP A 279 59.79 -28.41 -32.20
CA ASP A 279 58.82 -27.57 -31.51
C ASP A 279 57.44 -28.24 -31.47
N ALA A 280 56.51 -27.70 -30.66
CA ALA A 280 55.18 -28.29 -30.53
C ALA A 280 54.42 -28.41 -31.86
N SER A 281 54.78 -27.57 -32.85
CA SER A 281 54.20 -27.60 -34.19
C SER A 281 54.92 -28.56 -35.16
N LYS A 282 56.02 -29.18 -34.74
CA LYS A 282 56.96 -29.99 -35.54
C LYS A 282 57.47 -29.28 -36.81
N LYS A 283 57.55 -27.95 -36.82
CA LYS A 283 58.01 -27.16 -37.97
C LYS A 283 59.47 -26.74 -37.87
N LYS A 284 60.03 -26.70 -36.66
CA LYS A 284 61.43 -26.29 -36.42
C LYS A 284 62.05 -27.06 -35.26
N CYS A 285 63.34 -27.31 -35.32
CA CYS A 285 64.11 -27.84 -34.19
C CYS A 285 64.47 -26.68 -33.25
N ILE A 286 64.15 -26.83 -31.98
CA ILE A 286 64.47 -25.88 -30.92
C ILE A 286 65.48 -26.51 -29.95
N PRO A 287 66.45 -25.74 -29.42
CA PRO A 287 67.36 -26.24 -28.39
C PRO A 287 66.58 -26.88 -27.24
N THR A 288 67.03 -28.06 -26.79
CA THR A 288 66.52 -28.62 -25.55
C THR A 288 66.93 -27.71 -24.42
N MET A 289 66.02 -26.85 -23.97
CA MET A 289 66.22 -26.10 -22.73
C MET A 289 66.42 -27.08 -21.58
N ASP A 290 67.44 -26.81 -20.76
CA ASP A 290 67.64 -27.52 -19.50
C ASP A 290 66.38 -27.44 -18.65
N GLU A 291 66.07 -28.52 -17.93
CA GLU A 291 64.89 -28.58 -17.05
C GLU A 291 64.87 -27.41 -16.05
N LYS A 292 66.05 -26.98 -15.59
CA LYS A 292 66.22 -25.85 -14.67
C LYS A 292 65.73 -24.53 -15.27
N ASP A 293 65.94 -24.30 -16.57
CA ASP A 293 65.50 -23.08 -17.25
C ASP A 293 64.01 -23.12 -17.59
N LYS A 294 63.49 -24.31 -17.91
CA LYS A 294 62.04 -24.52 -18.08
C LYS A 294 61.28 -24.22 -16.78
N GLU A 295 61.77 -24.71 -15.64
CA GLU A 295 61.16 -24.47 -14.34
C GLU A 295 61.19 -22.98 -13.96
N LYS A 296 62.34 -22.31 -14.13
CA LYS A 296 62.45 -20.85 -13.91
C LYS A 296 61.46 -20.05 -14.75
N ARG A 297 61.35 -20.39 -16.05
CA ARG A 297 60.43 -19.70 -16.97
C ARG A 297 58.97 -19.97 -16.62
N TYR A 298 58.64 -21.17 -16.18
CA TYR A 298 57.31 -21.54 -15.71
C TYR A 298 56.92 -20.77 -14.45
N GLN A 299 57.80 -20.73 -13.42
CA GLN A 299 57.56 -20.01 -12.17
C GLN A 299 57.41 -18.49 -12.41
N ALA A 300 58.25 -17.89 -13.26
CA ALA A 300 58.14 -16.48 -13.63
C ALA A 300 56.79 -16.17 -14.32
N THR A 301 56.37 -17.03 -15.26
CA THR A 301 55.08 -16.89 -15.96
C THR A 301 53.91 -17.05 -15.00
N LYS A 302 53.97 -18.01 -14.07
CA LYS A 302 52.95 -18.24 -13.04
C LYS A 302 52.82 -17.02 -12.13
N LYS A 303 53.93 -16.46 -11.63
CA LYS A 303 53.94 -15.25 -10.79
C LYS A 303 53.33 -14.05 -11.51
N LYS A 304 53.72 -13.82 -12.78
CA LYS A 304 53.17 -12.74 -13.61
C LYS A 304 51.65 -12.85 -13.78
N LYS A 305 51.14 -14.05 -14.10
CA LYS A 305 49.70 -14.30 -14.23
C LYS A 305 48.94 -14.07 -12.92
N ILE A 306 49.52 -14.43 -11.77
CA ILE A 306 48.91 -14.20 -10.45
C ILE A 306 48.83 -12.69 -10.16
N GLU A 307 49.88 -11.91 -10.46
CA GLU A 307 49.88 -10.46 -10.26
C GLU A 307 48.88 -9.75 -11.19
N GLU A 308 48.81 -10.14 -12.46
CA GLU A 308 47.81 -9.63 -13.40
C GLU A 308 46.38 -9.93 -12.94
N TYR A 309 46.11 -11.16 -12.48
CA TYR A 309 44.82 -11.54 -11.93
C TYR A 309 44.46 -10.75 -10.66
N LYS A 310 45.40 -10.54 -9.74
CA LYS A 310 45.16 -9.71 -8.54
C LYS A 310 44.82 -8.27 -8.92
N LYS A 311 45.50 -7.71 -9.93
CA LYS A 311 45.22 -6.35 -10.42
C LYS A 311 43.86 -6.26 -11.11
N SER A 312 43.49 -7.22 -11.96
CA SER A 312 42.18 -7.23 -12.63
C SER A 312 41.03 -7.45 -11.63
N ALA A 313 41.17 -8.41 -10.72
CA ALA A 313 40.18 -8.69 -9.69
C ALA A 313 40.00 -7.49 -8.73
N GLY A 314 41.06 -6.76 -8.40
CA GLY A 314 40.98 -5.52 -7.62
C GLY A 314 40.18 -4.43 -8.33
N LYS A 315 40.46 -4.20 -9.63
CA LYS A 315 39.72 -3.23 -10.45
C LYS A 315 38.25 -3.60 -10.61
N GLU A 316 37.95 -4.88 -10.81
CA GLU A 316 36.57 -5.37 -10.94
C GLU A 316 35.79 -5.23 -9.64
N LYS A 317 36.40 -5.56 -8.49
CA LYS A 317 35.80 -5.33 -7.17
C LYS A 317 35.51 -3.85 -6.92
N GLU A 318 36.46 -2.96 -7.24
CA GLU A 318 36.25 -1.51 -7.11
C GLU A 318 35.12 -1.01 -8.02
N LYS A 319 35.08 -1.46 -9.28
CA LYS A 319 34.01 -1.11 -10.21
C LYS A 319 32.64 -1.55 -9.68
N ARG A 320 32.52 -2.80 -9.21
CA ARG A 320 31.28 -3.33 -8.61
C ARG A 320 30.87 -2.54 -7.37
N TYR A 321 31.82 -2.15 -6.53
CA TYR A 321 31.55 -1.32 -5.36
C TYR A 321 31.01 0.06 -5.75
N GLN A 322 31.59 0.71 -6.76
CA GLN A 322 31.10 2.01 -7.25
C GLN A 322 29.72 1.91 -7.90
N GLU A 323 29.44 0.84 -8.66
CA GLU A 323 28.11 0.59 -9.25
C GLU A 323 27.04 0.44 -8.15
N VAL A 324 27.28 -0.43 -7.16
CA VAL A 324 26.35 -0.63 -6.03
C VAL A 324 26.16 0.65 -5.21
N LYS A 325 27.23 1.43 -5.00
CA LYS A 325 27.15 2.72 -4.30
C LYS A 325 26.29 3.73 -5.05
N ASN A 326 26.42 3.80 -6.38
CA ASN A 326 25.62 4.69 -7.22
C ASN A 326 24.15 4.25 -7.27
N GLU A 327 23.88 2.95 -7.36
CA GLU A 327 22.52 2.40 -7.32
C GLU A 327 21.81 2.75 -6.01
N LYS A 328 22.45 2.50 -4.85
CA LYS A 328 21.89 2.89 -3.54
C LYS A 328 21.66 4.39 -3.41
N ARG A 329 22.51 5.23 -4.03
CA ARG A 329 22.34 6.68 -4.04
C ARG A 329 21.11 7.10 -4.85
N MET A 330 20.86 6.44 -5.98
CA MET A 330 19.67 6.69 -6.81
C MET A 330 18.40 6.24 -6.08
N GLU A 331 18.39 5.03 -5.51
CA GLU A 331 17.27 4.50 -4.72
C GLU A 331 16.90 5.44 -3.56
N TYR A 332 17.90 5.95 -2.83
CA TYR A 332 17.67 6.91 -1.75
C TYR A 332 17.05 8.22 -2.24
N LYS A 333 17.53 8.76 -3.36
CA LYS A 333 16.98 9.99 -3.96
C LYS A 333 15.53 9.79 -4.43
N ASP A 334 15.24 8.66 -5.06
CA ASP A 334 13.89 8.32 -5.51
C ASP A 334 12.94 8.13 -4.33
N ALA A 335 13.39 7.48 -3.25
CA ALA A 335 12.60 7.33 -2.03
C ALA A 335 12.33 8.68 -1.34
N GLN A 336 13.32 9.59 -1.31
CA GLN A 336 13.12 10.95 -0.80
C GLN A 336 12.14 11.75 -1.67
N ALA A 337 12.26 11.66 -3.00
CA ALA A 337 11.35 12.32 -3.93
C ALA A 337 9.91 11.82 -3.75
N LYS A 338 9.70 10.51 -3.63
CA LYS A 338 8.39 9.90 -3.35
C LYS A 338 7.82 10.36 -2.00
N LYS A 339 8.65 10.38 -0.94
CA LYS A 339 8.23 10.91 0.38
C LYS A 339 7.83 12.38 0.30
N LYS A 340 8.59 13.20 -0.42
CA LYS A 340 8.28 14.62 -0.64
C LYS A 340 6.96 14.79 -1.40
N GLN A 341 6.77 14.08 -2.51
CA GLN A 341 5.53 14.09 -3.29
C GLN A 341 4.32 13.62 -2.48
N ALA A 342 4.46 12.55 -1.69
CA ALA A 342 3.38 12.05 -0.83
C ALA A 342 3.01 13.06 0.27
N LYS A 343 4.01 13.74 0.85
CA LYS A 343 3.79 14.81 1.83
C LYS A 343 3.05 16.00 1.20
N GLU A 344 3.52 16.47 0.04
CA GLU A 344 2.87 17.55 -0.71
C GLU A 344 1.43 17.18 -1.10
N ALA A 345 1.20 15.96 -1.59
CA ALA A 345 -0.13 15.46 -1.91
C ALA A 345 -1.05 15.44 -0.68
N HIS A 346 -0.55 14.99 0.47
CA HIS A 346 -1.30 15.01 1.72
C HIS A 346 -1.65 16.44 2.17
N GLU A 347 -0.70 17.37 2.10
CA GLU A 347 -0.94 18.79 2.44
C GLU A 347 -1.97 19.43 1.50
N LYS A 348 -1.90 19.15 0.19
CA LYS A 348 -2.91 19.58 -0.79
C LYS A 348 -4.29 19.04 -0.46
N LYS A 349 -4.40 17.72 -0.21
CA LYS A 349 -5.68 17.07 0.09
C LYS A 349 -6.32 17.61 1.37
N SER A 350 -5.53 17.74 2.43
CA SER A 350 -5.99 18.34 3.70
C SER A 350 -6.53 19.75 3.49
N ARG A 351 -5.78 20.59 2.77
CA ARG A 351 -6.18 21.98 2.48
C ARG A 351 -7.46 22.06 1.65
N MET A 352 -7.56 21.26 0.59
CA MET A 352 -8.77 21.19 -0.24
C MET A 352 -9.98 20.70 0.56
N GLY A 353 -9.81 19.68 1.41
CA GLY A 353 -10.88 19.17 2.27
C GLY A 353 -11.50 20.26 3.14
N LYS A 354 -10.68 21.15 3.71
CA LYS A 354 -11.16 22.31 4.49
C LYS A 354 -11.85 23.35 3.60
N CYS A 355 -11.27 23.67 2.44
CA CYS A 355 -11.87 24.64 1.53
C CYS A 355 -13.19 24.17 0.90
N LEU A 356 -13.41 22.86 0.77
CA LEU A 356 -14.67 22.30 0.29
C LEU A 356 -15.87 22.62 1.18
N THR A 357 -15.67 22.86 2.48
CA THR A 357 -16.77 23.22 3.40
C THR A 357 -16.94 24.72 3.56
N VAL A 358 -15.89 25.50 3.33
CA VAL A 358 -15.90 26.97 3.51
C VAL A 358 -16.32 27.72 2.25
N VAL A 359 -15.80 27.35 1.07
CA VAL A 359 -16.09 28.07 -0.18
C VAL A 359 -17.59 28.06 -0.56
N PRO A 360 -18.35 26.98 -0.36
CA PRO A 360 -19.78 27.00 -0.69
C PRO A 360 -20.60 28.01 0.10
N LEU A 361 -20.12 28.46 1.28
CA LEU A 361 -20.78 29.55 2.01
C LEU A 361 -20.89 30.83 1.17
N MET A 362 -19.94 31.04 0.25
CA MET A 362 -19.82 32.23 -0.59
C MET A 362 -20.45 32.08 -1.97
N MET A 363 -20.93 30.87 -2.31
CA MET A 363 -21.60 30.61 -3.58
C MET A 363 -23.06 31.04 -3.50
N ASP A 364 -23.54 31.70 -4.56
CA ASP A 364 -24.90 32.26 -4.60
C ASP A 364 -26.00 31.20 -4.89
N ASP A 365 -25.63 29.93 -5.09
CA ASP A 365 -26.55 28.81 -5.37
C ASP A 365 -27.19 28.30 -4.08
N ASP A 366 -28.51 28.08 -4.05
CA ASP A 366 -29.25 27.49 -2.93
C ASP A 366 -28.67 26.13 -2.50
N SER A 367 -28.14 25.34 -3.45
CA SER A 367 -27.51 24.04 -3.18
C SER A 367 -26.17 24.14 -2.44
N ALA A 368 -25.57 25.34 -2.38
CA ALA A 368 -24.23 25.50 -1.80
C ALA A 368 -24.17 25.17 -0.31
N LEU A 369 -25.28 25.31 0.41
CA LEU A 369 -25.36 24.87 1.80
C LEU A 369 -25.29 23.37 1.99
N ASP A 370 -25.85 22.62 1.04
CA ASP A 370 -25.81 21.18 1.14
C ASP A 370 -24.37 20.72 1.12
N TYR A 371 -23.50 21.39 0.34
CA TYR A 371 -22.06 21.13 0.30
C TYR A 371 -21.33 21.47 1.60
N CYS A 372 -21.80 22.47 2.36
CA CYS A 372 -21.14 22.89 3.60
C CYS A 372 -21.20 21.80 4.69
N SER A 373 -22.26 20.98 4.72
CA SER A 373 -22.55 20.07 5.83
C SER A 373 -22.59 18.60 5.43
N ASN A 374 -21.66 17.78 5.95
CA ASN A 374 -21.66 16.32 5.80
C ASN A 374 -21.81 15.78 4.35
N TYR A 375 -21.67 16.61 3.32
CA TYR A 375 -21.83 16.20 1.93
C TYR A 375 -20.63 15.38 1.46
N PHE A 376 -19.44 15.78 1.90
CA PHE A 376 -18.20 15.05 1.68
C PHE A 376 -17.91 14.17 2.89
N ASP A 377 -17.40 12.97 2.65
CA ASP A 377 -16.85 12.12 3.70
C ASP A 377 -15.32 12.12 3.72
N HIS A 378 -14.78 11.57 4.81
CA HIS A 378 -13.34 11.45 5.00
C HIS A 378 -12.64 10.63 3.90
N ASP A 379 -13.29 9.63 3.32
CA ASP A 379 -12.68 8.80 2.27
C ASP A 379 -12.49 9.61 0.98
N PHE A 380 -13.50 10.39 0.60
CA PHE A 380 -13.43 11.25 -0.57
C PHE A 380 -12.36 12.34 -0.41
N VAL A 381 -12.37 13.09 0.70
CA VAL A 381 -11.41 14.20 0.89
C VAL A 381 -9.96 13.74 1.04
N THR A 382 -9.73 12.49 1.44
CA THR A 382 -8.39 11.90 1.53
C THR A 382 -7.98 11.10 0.29
N SER A 383 -8.89 10.90 -0.67
CA SER A 383 -8.62 10.21 -1.93
C SER A 383 -7.66 10.98 -2.84
N ASP A 384 -6.92 10.27 -3.69
CA ASP A 384 -6.05 10.90 -4.67
C ASP A 384 -6.83 11.62 -5.78
N ASP A 385 -8.10 11.26 -5.99
CA ASP A 385 -9.00 11.93 -6.94
C ASP A 385 -9.21 13.41 -6.59
N MET A 386 -9.04 13.80 -5.33
CA MET A 386 -9.09 15.21 -4.93
C MET A 386 -8.00 16.05 -5.58
N LEU A 387 -6.83 15.48 -5.90
CA LEU A 387 -5.69 16.21 -6.47
C LEU A 387 -5.99 16.78 -7.86
N GLN A 388 -7.00 16.27 -8.56
CA GLN A 388 -7.42 16.82 -9.85
C GLN A 388 -8.05 18.22 -9.74
N TYR A 389 -8.53 18.61 -8.54
CA TYR A 389 -9.14 19.91 -8.27
C TYR A 389 -8.13 20.94 -7.73
N TRP A 390 -6.87 20.55 -7.55
CA TRP A 390 -5.80 21.47 -7.19
C TRP A 390 -5.44 22.34 -8.40
N PRO A 391 -5.49 23.69 -8.31
CA PRO A 391 -5.14 24.56 -9.43
C PRO A 391 -3.70 24.33 -9.89
N SER A 392 -3.49 24.06 -11.19
CA SER A 392 -2.15 23.79 -11.73
C SER A 392 -1.22 25.02 -11.66
N SER A 393 -1.78 26.22 -11.60
CA SER A 393 -1.06 27.48 -11.40
C SER A 393 -0.58 27.68 -9.96
N LEU A 394 -1.14 26.96 -8.99
CA LEU A 394 -0.85 27.15 -7.57
C LEU A 394 0.23 26.18 -7.10
N SER A 395 1.45 26.68 -6.88
CA SER A 395 2.49 25.93 -6.21
C SER A 395 2.24 25.88 -4.71
N LEU A 396 2.67 24.81 -4.05
CA LEU A 396 2.54 24.70 -2.58
C LEU A 396 3.39 25.76 -1.86
N ASP A 397 4.50 26.18 -2.46
CA ASP A 397 5.37 27.24 -1.94
C ASP A 397 4.70 28.62 -1.93
N ALA A 398 3.72 28.85 -2.81
CA ALA A 398 2.91 30.06 -2.83
C ALA A 398 1.74 30.04 -1.83
N VAL A 399 1.51 28.89 -1.17
CA VAL A 399 0.44 28.70 -0.21
C VAL A 399 0.98 28.92 1.20
N ASN A 400 0.36 29.80 1.97
CA ASN A 400 0.75 29.99 3.36
C ASN A 400 0.25 28.81 4.22
N THR A 401 1.08 27.75 4.32
CA THR A 401 0.80 26.53 5.09
C THR A 401 0.76 26.73 6.60
N SER A 402 1.21 27.88 7.10
CA SER A 402 1.13 28.21 8.53
C SER A 402 -0.24 28.70 8.98
N ILE A 403 -1.10 29.13 8.05
CA ILE A 403 -2.48 29.53 8.37
C ILE A 403 -3.28 28.27 8.67
N ASP A 404 -3.78 28.19 9.90
CA ASP A 404 -4.77 27.18 10.27
C ASP A 404 -6.15 27.56 9.71
N LEU A 405 -6.59 26.85 8.68
CA LEU A 405 -7.90 27.08 8.06
C LEU A 405 -9.08 26.67 8.96
N ASP A 406 -8.84 25.98 10.07
CA ASP A 406 -9.89 25.69 11.06
C ASP A 406 -9.99 26.77 12.15
N SER A 407 -9.05 27.73 12.15
CA SER A 407 -9.04 28.80 13.14
C SER A 407 -10.20 29.76 12.96
N ASP A 408 -10.67 30.35 14.07
CA ASP A 408 -11.67 31.42 14.05
C ASP A 408 -11.19 32.61 13.22
N ASP A 409 -9.90 32.92 13.26
CA ASP A 409 -9.32 34.02 12.50
C ASP A 409 -9.44 33.80 10.98
N PHE A 410 -9.34 32.55 10.53
CA PHE A 410 -9.57 32.20 9.15
C PHE A 410 -11.06 32.15 8.81
N ILE A 411 -11.90 31.49 9.62
CA ILE A 411 -13.32 31.23 9.31
C ILE A 411 -14.20 32.48 9.48
N ASN A 412 -13.95 33.31 10.50
CA ASN A 412 -14.80 34.47 10.82
C ASN A 412 -14.94 35.48 9.67
N PRO A 413 -13.87 35.82 8.91
CA PRO A 413 -14.01 36.64 7.71
C PRO A 413 -14.99 36.09 6.68
N TRP A 414 -15.03 34.77 6.48
CA TRP A 414 -16.00 34.13 5.57
C TRP A 414 -17.41 34.25 6.10
N MET A 415 -17.61 33.96 7.39
CA MET A 415 -18.92 34.08 8.03
C MET A 415 -19.43 35.53 8.05
N ALA A 416 -18.53 36.51 8.25
CA ALA A 416 -18.86 37.92 8.25
C ALA A 416 -19.29 38.40 6.85
N GLU A 417 -18.60 37.98 5.79
CA GLU A 417 -18.96 38.30 4.41
C GLU A 417 -20.31 37.69 4.02
N VAL A 418 -20.56 36.43 4.41
CA VAL A 418 -21.85 35.77 4.21
C VAL A 418 -22.97 36.52 4.93
N LYS A 419 -22.72 36.95 6.17
CA LYS A 419 -23.66 37.76 6.92
C LYS A 419 -23.91 39.11 6.23
N GLN A 420 -22.87 39.79 5.76
CA GLN A 420 -23.00 41.05 5.04
C GLN A 420 -23.80 40.89 3.74
N LYS A 421 -23.52 39.87 2.92
CA LYS A 421 -24.30 39.57 1.72
C LYS A 421 -25.76 39.28 2.02
N ASN A 422 -26.02 38.54 3.10
CA ASN A 422 -27.39 38.26 3.54
C ASN A 422 -28.10 39.51 4.08
N ASP A 423 -27.41 40.35 4.84
CA ASP A 423 -27.95 41.62 5.33
C ASP A 423 -28.24 42.58 4.16
N ILE A 424 -27.39 42.61 3.12
CA ILE A 424 -27.64 43.36 1.88
C ILE A 424 -28.82 42.76 1.10
N ALA A 425 -28.91 41.44 0.99
CA ALA A 425 -30.05 40.77 0.36
C ALA A 425 -31.35 41.05 1.11
N TYR A 426 -31.30 41.10 2.45
CA TYR A 426 -32.44 41.43 3.31
C TYR A 426 -32.82 42.90 3.20
N LEU A 427 -31.85 43.82 3.15
CA LEU A 427 -32.09 45.25 2.92
C LEU A 427 -32.63 45.52 1.49
N GLY A 428 -32.18 44.73 0.50
CA GLY A 428 -32.71 44.75 -0.87
C GLY A 428 -34.10 44.11 -0.99
N ALA A 429 -34.41 43.12 -0.15
CA ALA A 429 -35.73 42.48 -0.05
C ALA A 429 -36.80 43.36 0.59
N CYS A 430 -36.39 44.27 1.47
CA CYS A 430 -37.29 45.17 2.20
C CYS A 430 -37.43 46.56 1.56
N GLY A 431 -36.83 46.78 0.39
CA GLY A 431 -36.81 48.09 -0.27
C GLY A 431 -38.03 48.38 -1.14
N ASN A 432 -39.24 48.47 -0.57
CA ASN A 432 -40.39 48.93 -1.36
C ASN A 432 -41.36 49.89 -0.62
N PRO A 433 -41.17 51.22 -0.68
CA PRO A 433 -41.40 52.23 0.37
C PRO A 433 -42.83 52.66 0.87
N HIS A 434 -43.94 51.90 0.79
CA HIS A 434 -45.30 52.45 1.12
C HIS A 434 -46.13 51.95 2.34
N GLY A 435 -45.96 52.59 3.53
CA GLY A 435 -46.59 52.34 4.85
C GLY A 435 -47.61 51.20 5.08
N ILE A 436 -47.30 50.08 5.79
CA ILE A 436 -48.14 49.20 6.64
C ILE A 436 -47.23 48.11 7.30
N GLY A 437 -47.25 48.04 8.64
CA GLY A 437 -46.30 47.28 9.45
C GLY A 437 -46.37 45.76 9.35
N CYS A 438 -45.20 45.12 9.29
CA CYS A 438 -45.05 43.70 9.60
C CYS A 438 -45.07 43.49 11.11
N LYS A 439 -46.28 43.47 11.71
CA LYS A 439 -46.48 42.80 13.00
C LYS A 439 -46.21 41.31 12.79
N ARG A 440 -45.29 40.73 13.56
CA ARG A 440 -45.15 39.28 13.66
C ARG A 440 -46.47 38.73 14.21
N SER A 441 -47.18 37.94 13.40
CA SER A 441 -48.21 37.02 13.90
C SER A 441 -47.50 35.85 14.58
N TYR A 442 -47.07 36.02 15.82
CA TYR A 442 -46.82 34.88 16.72
C TYR A 442 -47.16 35.12 18.20
N ASP A 443 -47.68 36.30 18.58
CA ASP A 443 -48.12 36.57 19.95
C ASP A 443 -49.56 37.13 19.95
N THR A 444 -50.59 36.28 19.85
CA THR A 444 -51.97 36.47 20.40
C THR A 444 -52.91 35.32 19.97
N ILE A 445 -52.80 34.18 20.64
CA ILE A 445 -53.83 33.15 20.86
C ILE A 445 -53.49 32.68 22.29
N ASP A 446 -54.19 33.01 23.37
CA ASP A 446 -55.62 32.93 23.66
C ASP A 446 -56.00 34.00 24.71
N ASP A 447 -57.15 34.64 24.52
CA ASP A 447 -58.06 35.07 25.59
C ASP A 447 -59.39 35.45 24.93
N VAL A 448 -60.29 34.47 24.77
CA VAL A 448 -61.74 34.72 24.76
C VAL A 448 -62.43 33.58 25.50
N GLU A 449 -63.03 33.98 26.61
CA GLU A 449 -63.96 33.27 27.48
C GLU A 449 -65.07 32.55 26.72
N ASN A 450 -65.47 31.39 27.21
CA ASN A 450 -66.90 31.09 27.27
C ASN A 450 -67.25 30.23 28.49
N THR A 451 -68.15 30.78 29.28
CA THR A 451 -68.75 30.26 30.51
C THR A 451 -69.92 29.32 30.22
N ASP A 452 -70.16 28.44 31.20
CA ASP A 452 -71.39 27.69 31.51
C ASP A 452 -71.91 26.60 30.55
N SER A 453 -71.92 25.34 31.02
CA SER A 453 -73.14 24.78 31.65
C SER A 453 -72.93 23.36 32.23
N SER A 454 -73.71 23.12 33.29
CA SER A 454 -73.83 21.96 34.17
C SER A 454 -74.13 20.59 33.52
N LYS A 455 -73.66 19.49 34.15
CA LYS A 455 -74.45 18.45 34.87
C LYS A 455 -73.70 17.12 35.06
N ASN A 456 -73.74 16.61 36.31
CA ASN A 456 -73.89 15.22 36.80
C ASN A 456 -73.70 14.04 35.81
N THR A 457 -73.04 12.93 36.14
CA THR A 457 -73.36 11.95 37.22
C THR A 457 -72.27 10.87 37.31
N ASP A 458 -72.17 10.28 38.50
CA ASP A 458 -71.38 9.12 38.93
C ASP A 458 -71.56 7.81 38.14
N LEU A 459 -70.54 6.92 38.16
CA LEU A 459 -70.64 5.51 38.63
C LEU A 459 -69.34 4.68 38.46
N ALA A 460 -68.78 4.26 39.62
CA ALA A 460 -68.18 2.95 39.99
C ALA A 460 -67.20 2.19 39.04
N VAL A 461 -65.90 2.01 39.36
CA VAL A 461 -65.23 0.97 40.24
C VAL A 461 -65.07 -0.43 39.58
N PRO A 462 -64.03 -1.30 39.81
CA PRO A 462 -62.86 -1.30 40.75
C PRO A 462 -61.45 -1.54 40.07
N ARG A 463 -60.28 -1.21 40.68
CA ARG A 463 -59.42 -1.94 41.66
C ARG A 463 -59.28 -3.46 41.41
N GLY A 464 -58.12 -4.13 41.47
CA GLY A 464 -56.75 -3.81 41.92
C GLY A 464 -55.86 -5.08 41.86
N LEU A 465 -54.73 -5.02 42.61
CA LEU A 465 -53.64 -6.00 42.84
C LEU A 465 -52.43 -5.89 41.89
N ASP A 466 -51.33 -5.25 42.31
CA ASP A 466 -50.21 -5.69 43.21
C ASP A 466 -49.06 -6.27 42.34
N SER A 467 -47.76 -5.96 42.46
CA SER A 467 -46.93 -5.58 43.62
C SER A 467 -45.57 -4.96 43.19
N ASN A 468 -45.08 -4.02 44.00
CA ASN A 468 -43.79 -3.27 44.07
C ASN A 468 -42.46 -4.08 43.88
N PRO A 469 -41.24 -3.47 44.03
CA PRO A 469 -40.62 -2.29 43.38
C PRO A 469 -39.11 -2.53 43.01
N PRO A 470 -38.35 -1.54 42.49
CA PRO A 470 -36.89 -1.50 42.66
C PRO A 470 -36.46 -0.48 43.73
N VAL A 471 -35.53 -0.92 44.58
CA VAL A 471 -34.92 -0.19 45.70
C VAL A 471 -33.47 0.19 45.32
N VAL A 472 -33.23 1.51 45.30
CA VAL A 472 -32.14 2.27 45.98
C VAL A 472 -30.68 2.08 45.49
N THR A 473 -30.11 3.13 44.85
CA THR A 473 -29.06 4.11 45.29
C THR A 473 -27.64 3.52 45.41
N SER A 474 -26.51 4.22 45.25
CA SER A 474 -26.06 5.59 45.57
C SER A 474 -24.73 5.85 44.83
N ASP A 475 -24.54 7.03 44.22
CA ASP A 475 -23.68 8.16 44.65
C ASP A 475 -22.21 8.11 44.20
N LEU A 476 -21.73 9.18 43.54
CA LEU A 476 -20.65 10.05 44.07
C LEU A 476 -20.34 11.27 43.15
N VAL A 477 -20.87 12.42 43.57
CA VAL A 477 -20.13 13.66 43.93
C VAL A 477 -19.20 14.28 42.88
N VAL A 478 -19.66 15.39 42.29
CA VAL A 478 -18.81 16.43 41.68
C VAL A 478 -18.69 17.58 42.70
N ARG A 479 -17.44 17.93 43.01
CA ARG A 479 -17.06 18.93 43.99
C ARG A 479 -17.01 20.32 43.34
N GLU A 480 -17.78 21.25 43.87
CA GLU A 480 -17.70 22.68 43.59
C GLU A 480 -16.35 23.25 44.03
N THR A 481 -15.82 24.19 43.25
CA THR A 481 -14.86 25.19 43.72
C THR A 481 -15.30 26.56 43.22
N GLU A 482 -15.62 27.41 44.20
CA GLU A 482 -15.93 28.82 44.08
C GLU A 482 -14.79 29.60 43.39
N LEU A 483 -15.15 30.59 42.58
CA LEU A 483 -14.24 31.67 42.19
C LEU A 483 -15.00 33.00 42.21
N ALA A 484 -14.39 33.92 42.93
CA ALA A 484 -14.97 35.13 43.49
C ALA A 484 -15.35 36.22 42.46
N GLU A 485 -16.33 37.01 42.87
CA GLU A 485 -16.74 38.29 42.30
C GLU A 485 -15.58 39.29 42.19
N THR A 486 -15.54 40.05 41.08
CA THR A 486 -15.15 41.47 41.08
C THR A 486 -15.69 42.16 39.82
N GLY A 487 -16.35 43.32 40.00
CA GLY A 487 -16.30 44.42 39.01
C GLY A 487 -17.53 44.66 38.13
N GLY A 488 -18.65 45.11 38.71
CA GLY A 488 -19.70 45.80 37.98
C GLY A 488 -19.50 47.31 38.02
N LEU A 489 -19.26 47.97 36.87
CA LEU A 489 -19.54 49.41 36.68
C LEU A 489 -19.48 49.92 35.21
N GLU A 490 -19.82 49.14 34.18
CA GLU A 490 -19.85 49.66 32.78
C GLU A 490 -21.08 49.28 31.93
N ARG A 491 -22.11 48.67 32.52
CA ARG A 491 -23.23 48.09 31.74
C ARG A 491 -24.40 49.04 31.42
N ARG A 492 -24.48 50.24 32.02
CA ARG A 492 -25.67 51.12 31.88
C ARG A 492 -25.55 52.22 30.81
N GLN A 493 -24.35 52.62 30.39
CA GLN A 493 -24.21 53.68 29.38
C GLN A 493 -24.32 53.16 27.93
N PHE A 494 -24.04 51.88 27.70
CA PHE A 494 -24.11 51.27 26.37
C PHE A 494 -25.55 50.98 25.89
N GLN A 495 -26.51 50.88 26.83
CA GLN A 495 -27.88 50.47 26.52
C GLN A 495 -28.74 51.62 25.98
N ILE A 496 -28.49 52.86 26.43
CA ILE A 496 -29.23 54.06 26.01
C ILE A 496 -28.85 54.50 24.58
N LEU A 497 -27.61 54.23 24.16
CA LEU A 497 -27.11 54.61 22.84
C LEU A 497 -27.66 53.71 21.71
N ILE A 498 -28.04 52.47 22.05
CA ILE A 498 -28.63 51.51 21.12
C ILE A 498 -30.11 51.84 20.84
N GLU A 499 -30.87 52.35 21.82
CA GLU A 499 -32.28 52.70 21.62
C GLU A 499 -32.49 53.95 20.75
N ILE A 500 -31.55 54.90 20.77
CA ILE A 500 -31.63 56.13 19.96
C ILE A 500 -31.36 55.83 18.47
N ILE A 501 -30.46 54.89 18.17
CA ILE A 501 -30.15 54.48 16.79
C ILE A 501 -31.32 53.68 16.19
N LEU A 502 -32.08 52.95 17.01
CA LEU A 502 -33.26 52.19 16.59
C LEU A 502 -34.49 53.06 16.32
N ALA A 503 -34.58 54.27 16.90
CA ALA A 503 -35.71 55.17 16.72
C ALA A 503 -35.69 55.97 15.39
N PHE A 504 -34.53 56.07 14.71
CA PHE A 504 -34.37 56.98 13.56
C PHE A 504 -34.65 56.35 12.19
N LEU A 505 -34.82 55.02 12.09
CA LEU A 505 -34.94 54.31 10.80
C LEU A 505 -36.37 53.86 10.47
N GLY A 506 -37.39 54.44 11.12
CA GLY A 506 -38.76 53.90 11.14
C GLY A 506 -39.79 54.46 10.14
N ARG A 507 -39.45 54.95 8.94
CA ARG A 507 -40.47 55.46 7.98
C ARG A 507 -40.20 55.13 6.51
N ALA A 508 -40.82 54.05 6.01
CA ALA A 508 -41.37 53.86 4.64
C ALA A 508 -41.65 52.35 4.40
N VAL A 509 -42.82 52.02 3.83
CA VAL A 509 -43.50 50.70 3.75
C VAL A 509 -43.12 49.64 2.71
N PRO A 510 -44.06 48.79 2.16
CA PRO A 510 -43.76 47.54 1.43
C PRO A 510 -44.41 47.34 0.02
N ALA A 511 -43.90 46.36 -0.73
CA ALA A 511 -44.66 45.32 -1.42
C ALA A 511 -43.75 44.11 -1.73
N PHE A 512 -44.30 42.92 -1.47
CA PHE A 512 -44.03 41.59 -2.04
C PHE A 512 -42.86 40.68 -1.58
N LEU A 513 -43.32 39.61 -0.92
CA LEU A 513 -42.81 38.26 -0.71
C LEU A 513 -41.90 37.67 -1.81
N ARG A 514 -40.66 37.28 -1.45
CA ARG A 514 -39.90 36.09 -1.91
C ARG A 514 -38.47 36.00 -1.30
N LEU A 515 -38.32 35.95 0.03
CA LEU A 515 -36.99 35.80 0.67
C LEU A 515 -37.00 34.94 1.95
N THR A 516 -37.58 33.75 1.88
CA THR A 516 -37.56 32.78 3.01
C THR A 516 -36.42 31.76 2.93
N SER A 517 -35.68 31.64 1.81
CA SER A 517 -34.62 30.62 1.67
C SER A 517 -33.31 31.02 2.35
N LEU A 518 -33.00 32.33 2.44
CA LEU A 518 -31.70 32.82 2.93
C LEU A 518 -31.60 32.87 4.48
N SER A 519 -32.70 33.12 5.19
CA SER A 519 -32.72 33.12 6.66
C SER A 519 -32.49 31.73 7.27
N GLY A 520 -32.94 30.67 6.58
CA GLY A 520 -32.66 29.28 6.96
C GLY A 520 -31.16 28.94 6.91
N ARG A 521 -30.41 29.59 6.01
CA ARG A 521 -28.97 29.35 5.81
C ARG A 521 -28.14 29.77 7.01
N LEU A 522 -28.34 31.02 7.44
CA LEU A 522 -27.69 31.55 8.63
C LEU A 522 -28.25 30.91 9.91
N ALA A 523 -29.54 30.57 9.97
CA ALA A 523 -30.10 29.89 11.13
C ALA A 523 -29.50 28.49 11.34
N LYS A 524 -29.29 27.71 10.27
CA LYS A 524 -28.67 26.38 10.35
C LYS A 524 -27.20 26.46 10.75
N LEU A 525 -26.46 27.44 10.21
CA LEU A 525 -25.08 27.74 10.63
C LEU A 525 -25.00 28.28 12.07
N ALA A 526 -25.91 29.16 12.48
CA ALA A 526 -25.93 29.75 13.81
C ALA A 526 -26.36 28.73 14.89
N THR A 527 -27.25 27.80 14.56
CA THR A 527 -27.70 26.73 15.47
C THR A 527 -26.72 25.57 15.56
N GLN A 528 -26.09 25.17 14.45
CA GLN A 528 -25.12 24.07 14.43
C GLN A 528 -23.68 24.53 14.70
N GLY A 529 -23.42 25.85 14.69
CA GLY A 529 -22.11 26.45 14.88
C GLY A 529 -21.06 25.89 13.91
N ARG A 530 -19.82 25.73 14.38
CA ARG A 530 -18.73 25.08 13.63
C ARG A 530 -19.04 23.65 13.20
N GLY A 531 -19.99 22.97 13.85
CA GLY A 531 -20.44 21.63 13.47
C GLY A 531 -21.05 21.59 12.07
N ALA A 532 -21.54 22.72 11.56
CA ALA A 532 -22.06 22.84 10.20
C ALA A 532 -20.97 22.72 9.11
N LEU A 533 -19.70 22.95 9.45
CA LEU A 533 -18.56 22.87 8.51
C LEU A 533 -17.80 21.53 8.63
N SER A 534 -18.42 20.53 9.26
CA SER A 534 -17.80 19.23 9.46
C SER A 534 -17.93 18.34 8.23
N ILE A 535 -16.84 17.63 7.95
CA ILE A 535 -16.78 16.55 6.96
C ILE A 535 -17.38 15.31 7.62
N ALA A 536 -18.24 14.59 6.90
CA ALA A 536 -18.86 13.38 7.41
C ALA A 536 -17.80 12.32 7.71
N LYS A 537 -18.08 11.47 8.71
CA LYS A 537 -17.27 10.27 8.93
C LYS A 537 -17.35 9.39 7.67
N ARG A 538 -16.34 8.53 7.52
CA ARG A 538 -16.22 7.55 6.43
C ARG A 538 -17.56 6.84 6.15
N GLY A 539 -18.07 6.97 4.92
CA GLY A 539 -19.31 6.32 4.47
C GLY A 539 -20.61 6.93 5.04
N GLN A 540 -20.54 8.07 5.73
CA GLN A 540 -21.69 8.77 6.31
C GLN A 540 -22.03 10.07 5.57
N ALA A 541 -21.43 10.30 4.40
CA ALA A 541 -21.77 11.44 3.57
C ALA A 541 -23.25 11.41 3.16
N VAL A 542 -23.87 12.60 3.11
CA VAL A 542 -25.22 12.77 2.56
C VAL A 542 -25.24 12.33 1.09
N ALA A 543 -24.18 12.66 0.34
CA ALA A 543 -23.92 12.08 -0.97
C ALA A 543 -23.38 10.65 -0.79
N LYS A 544 -24.21 9.65 -1.15
CA LYS A 544 -23.84 8.23 -0.98
C LYS A 544 -22.87 7.72 -2.04
N ASP A 545 -22.74 8.43 -3.17
CA ASP A 545 -21.92 7.99 -4.30
C ASP A 545 -20.75 8.96 -4.56
N ALA A 546 -19.61 8.39 -4.96
CA ALA A 546 -18.39 9.12 -5.23
C ALA A 546 -18.53 10.13 -6.39
N LYS A 547 -19.45 9.88 -7.33
CA LYS A 547 -19.66 10.76 -8.48
C LYS A 547 -20.33 12.07 -8.05
N SER A 548 -21.35 12.01 -7.21
CA SER A 548 -22.01 13.20 -6.65
C SER A 548 -21.05 14.07 -5.83
N MET A 549 -20.12 13.45 -5.08
CA MET A 549 -19.06 14.18 -4.37
C MET A 549 -18.05 14.80 -5.34
N ALA A 550 -17.63 14.06 -6.39
CA ALA A 550 -16.73 14.58 -7.42
C ALA A 550 -17.35 15.76 -8.20
N ASP A 551 -18.62 15.66 -8.59
CA ASP A 551 -19.32 16.71 -9.33
C ASP A 551 -19.49 17.99 -8.47
N ALA A 552 -19.76 17.84 -7.17
CA ALA A 552 -19.80 18.96 -6.24
C ALA A 552 -18.41 19.60 -6.05
N ALA A 553 -17.36 18.80 -5.81
CA ALA A 553 -15.99 19.30 -5.69
C ALA A 553 -15.55 20.05 -6.94
N LYS A 554 -15.91 19.54 -8.13
CA LYS A 554 -15.67 20.20 -9.42
C LYS A 554 -16.43 21.52 -9.58
N SER A 555 -17.64 21.62 -9.03
CA SER A 555 -18.41 22.87 -9.03
C SER A 555 -17.74 23.91 -8.13
N ILE A 556 -17.40 23.53 -6.91
CA ILE A 556 -16.73 24.38 -5.91
C ILE A 556 -15.36 24.85 -6.42
N SER A 557 -14.59 23.96 -7.04
CA SER A 557 -13.24 24.28 -7.53
C SER A 557 -13.21 25.32 -8.67
N LYS A 558 -14.36 25.61 -9.28
CA LYS A 558 -14.50 26.65 -10.31
C LYS A 558 -14.84 28.02 -9.73
N ASP A 559 -15.18 28.11 -8.44
CA ASP A 559 -15.50 29.38 -7.80
C ASP A 559 -14.25 30.26 -7.68
N LYS A 560 -14.41 31.57 -7.87
CA LYS A 560 -13.31 32.55 -7.77
C LYS A 560 -12.63 32.56 -6.40
N ASN A 561 -13.34 32.13 -5.35
CA ASN A 561 -12.83 32.08 -3.99
C ASN A 561 -12.12 30.76 -3.66
N TRP A 562 -12.13 29.76 -4.57
CA TRP A 562 -11.41 28.49 -4.37
C TRP A 562 -9.91 28.71 -4.16
N GLU A 563 -9.26 29.40 -5.09
CA GLU A 563 -7.82 29.67 -5.01
C GLU A 563 -7.48 30.56 -3.80
N LYS A 564 -8.36 31.50 -3.43
CA LYS A 564 -8.19 32.35 -2.25
C LYS A 564 -8.22 31.56 -0.96
N CYS A 565 -9.21 30.67 -0.82
CA CYS A 565 -9.26 29.75 0.32
C CYS A 565 -7.98 28.90 0.39
N LEU A 566 -7.56 28.32 -0.74
CA LEU A 566 -6.34 27.53 -0.78
C LEU A 566 -5.09 28.34 -0.42
N LYS A 567 -5.04 29.65 -0.69
CA LYS A 567 -3.93 30.52 -0.23
C LYS A 567 -4.03 30.95 1.23
N GLY A 568 -5.20 30.78 1.86
CA GLY A 568 -5.50 31.29 3.19
C GLY A 568 -5.85 32.79 3.18
N GLU A 569 -6.33 33.30 2.04
CA GLU A 569 -6.74 34.68 1.87
C GLU A 569 -8.23 34.86 2.21
N LYS A 570 -8.63 36.11 2.49
CA LYS A 570 -10.03 36.46 2.72
C LYS A 570 -10.86 36.31 1.43
N PRO A 571 -12.16 35.99 1.53
CA PRO A 571 -13.04 35.91 0.37
C PRO A 571 -13.26 37.27 -0.30
N SER A 572 -13.81 37.26 -1.52
CA SER A 572 -14.12 38.45 -2.33
C SER A 572 -15.38 38.35 -3.17
#